data_AF-A0A7C5WNP1-F1
#
_entry.id   AF-A0A7C5WNP1-F1
#
_cell.length_a   1.000
_cell.length_b   1.000
_cell.length_c   1.000
_cell.angle_alpha   90.00
_cell.angle_beta   90.00
_cell.angle_gamma   90.00
#
_symmetry.space_group_name_H-M   'P 1'
#
loop_
_entity.id
_entity.type
_entity.pdbx_description
1 polymer ?
#
loop_
_entity_poly.entity_id
_entity_poly.type
_entity_poly.pdbx_seq_one_letter_code
_entity_poly.pdbx_strand_id
1 'polypeptide(L)'
;MPFGIDADRKPPRGPLLWALWIGALLVLVSAAGSIGGTLGPVSALAVVLDTLLRSGWPAAVFLIAAWGTGAWFGGGERPGGPVRFCFGLALLLMAGALMGMLGVLSTATAWGLVLAGAAGGVRALRGSGGKPTLRPPGGWLWVSLPGIALLLTAASSPPGVLWSSEYGGYDVLSYHLELPKEWLANGNTRPVLHNVYSFLPGWVESAYALLGWLAGGGDLLADGGRRLMSAAYLHAGMTVASGWVVARLARRLAAAAGVRRRGIAGAIAGGLVVNTPWAVVVGSMAYNDMGAVVLGAGAMLAACRRRPGGWARGALVGFLVGVACCVKPTALFFAGVPAGVLLLRFAPWRDWGRVLAAGSVAGLIALSPWLIRNGLMTGNPVFPFATGVLGSGHWTAEQAERFASAHTFHGSLVSRARLLVLPDESGAS
;
A
#
# COMPACT_ATOMS: atom_id res chain seq x y z
N MET A 1 -42.72 14.54 13.30
CA MET A 1 -42.65 14.85 11.85
C MET A 1 -41.59 13.98 11.20
N PRO A 2 -41.91 13.16 10.19
CA PRO A 2 -40.91 12.30 9.55
C PRO A 2 -40.27 13.07 8.39
N PHE A 3 -39.18 13.79 8.64
CA PHE A 3 -38.38 14.38 7.56
C PHE A 3 -37.39 13.36 7.02
N GLY A 4 -37.87 12.58 6.06
CA GLY A 4 -37.04 11.83 5.13
C GLY A 4 -36.25 12.79 4.24
N ILE A 5 -34.94 12.84 4.44
CA ILE A 5 -33.99 13.22 3.40
C ILE A 5 -32.90 12.15 3.38
N ASP A 6 -33.23 11.06 2.71
CA ASP A 6 -32.27 10.06 2.27
C ASP A 6 -31.47 10.66 1.09
N ALA A 7 -30.51 11.54 1.41
CA ALA A 7 -29.59 12.12 0.43
C ALA A 7 -28.42 11.17 0.09
N ASP A 8 -28.61 9.86 0.19
CA ASP A 8 -27.86 8.88 -0.59
C ASP A 8 -28.47 8.79 -2.01
N ARG A 9 -28.66 9.94 -2.68
CA ARG A 9 -28.97 9.98 -4.13
C ARG A 9 -27.89 9.15 -4.81
N LYS A 10 -28.32 8.02 -5.37
CA LYS A 10 -27.50 7.18 -6.25
C LYS A 10 -26.87 8.15 -7.26
N PRO A 11 -25.53 8.25 -7.37
CA PRO A 11 -24.92 9.11 -8.37
C PRO A 11 -25.55 8.79 -9.74
N PRO A 12 -25.78 9.79 -10.61
CA PRO A 12 -26.42 9.56 -11.90
C PRO A 12 -25.68 8.43 -12.61
N ARG A 13 -26.45 7.48 -13.12
CA ARG A 13 -25.95 6.19 -13.56
C ARG A 13 -26.00 6.20 -15.06
N GLY A 14 -24.86 6.26 -15.70
CA GLY A 14 -24.82 6.07 -17.14
C GLY A 14 -23.39 5.82 -17.63
N PRO A 15 -23.25 5.08 -18.74
CA PRO A 15 -21.99 5.02 -19.48
C PRO A 15 -21.44 6.41 -19.80
N LEU A 16 -22.32 7.41 -19.96
CA LEU A 16 -21.96 8.82 -20.17
C LEU A 16 -21.08 9.40 -19.03
N LEU A 17 -21.40 9.19 -17.76
CA LEU A 17 -20.56 9.75 -16.68
C LEU A 17 -19.17 9.11 -16.63
N TRP A 18 -19.09 7.81 -16.93
CA TRP A 18 -17.79 7.14 -17.03
C TRP A 18 -17.01 7.63 -18.24
N ALA A 19 -17.66 7.82 -19.39
CA ALA A 19 -17.05 8.43 -20.56
C ALA A 19 -16.54 9.85 -20.28
N LEU A 20 -17.33 10.67 -19.57
CA LEU A 20 -16.91 12.02 -19.16
C LEU A 20 -15.72 11.99 -18.18
N TRP A 21 -15.76 11.11 -17.17
CA TRP A 21 -14.66 10.99 -16.21
C TRP A 21 -13.37 10.49 -16.89
N ILE A 22 -13.47 9.48 -17.78
CA ILE A 22 -12.35 8.99 -18.57
C ILE A 22 -11.82 10.09 -19.50
N GLY A 23 -12.71 10.80 -20.21
CA GLY A 23 -12.32 11.93 -21.06
C GLY A 23 -11.57 13.01 -20.29
N ALA A 24 -12.08 13.41 -19.12
CA ALA A 24 -11.42 14.38 -18.25
C ALA A 24 -10.07 13.87 -17.73
N LEU A 25 -9.97 12.58 -17.38
CA LEU A 25 -8.71 11.95 -16.99
C LEU A 25 -7.68 12.01 -18.11
N LEU A 26 -8.07 11.64 -19.34
CA LEU A 26 -7.17 11.65 -20.50
C LEU A 26 -6.67 13.06 -20.82
N VAL A 27 -7.53 14.08 -20.70
CA VAL A 27 -7.14 15.49 -20.86
C VAL A 27 -6.12 15.90 -19.79
N LEU A 28 -6.34 15.52 -18.53
CA LEU A 28 -5.40 15.85 -17.45
C LEU A 28 -4.08 15.10 -17.55
N VAL A 29 -4.09 13.82 -17.97
CA VAL A 29 -2.87 13.05 -18.25
C VAL A 29 -2.08 13.68 -19.40
N SER A 30 -2.78 14.07 -20.46
CA SER A 30 -2.22 14.78 -21.61
C SER A 30 -1.55 16.09 -21.20
N ALA A 31 -2.26 16.92 -20.40
CA ALA A 31 -1.72 18.16 -19.87
C ALA A 31 -0.52 17.90 -18.95
N ALA A 32 -0.65 17.00 -17.97
CA ALA A 32 0.41 16.68 -17.02
C ALA A 32 1.67 16.15 -17.72
N GLY A 33 1.52 15.27 -18.71
CA GLY A 33 2.64 14.70 -19.46
C GLY A 33 3.37 15.70 -20.35
N SER A 34 2.75 16.83 -20.68
CA SER A 34 3.39 17.93 -21.41
C SER A 34 4.15 18.92 -20.52
N ILE A 35 4.04 18.82 -19.19
CA ILE A 35 4.74 19.73 -18.27
C ILE A 35 6.23 19.38 -18.23
N GLY A 36 7.08 20.36 -18.52
CA GLY A 36 8.54 20.25 -18.36
C GLY A 36 9.25 19.38 -19.41
N GLY A 37 8.53 18.80 -20.38
CA GLY A 37 9.08 17.96 -21.45
C GLY A 37 9.04 18.63 -22.83
N THR A 38 9.63 17.96 -23.83
CA THR A 38 9.62 18.39 -25.24
C THR A 38 8.41 17.85 -26.02
N LEU A 39 7.63 16.94 -25.43
CA LEU A 39 6.47 16.32 -26.07
C LEU A 39 5.25 17.23 -26.01
N GLY A 40 4.56 17.39 -27.14
CA GLY A 40 3.24 18.00 -27.17
C GLY A 40 2.18 17.13 -26.46
N PRO A 41 1.01 17.69 -26.08
CA PRO A 41 0.02 17.00 -25.26
C PRO A 41 -0.48 15.65 -25.82
N VAL A 42 -0.63 15.54 -27.14
CA VAL A 42 -1.08 14.29 -27.79
C VAL A 42 0.00 13.21 -27.69
N SER A 43 1.26 13.56 -27.99
CA SER A 43 2.40 12.64 -27.90
C SER A 43 2.65 12.21 -26.46
N ALA A 44 2.56 13.13 -25.50
CA ALA A 44 2.68 12.82 -24.08
C ALA A 44 1.60 11.82 -23.62
N LEU A 45 0.34 12.05 -24.00
CA LEU A 45 -0.75 11.11 -23.73
C LEU A 45 -0.48 9.72 -24.34
N ALA A 46 -0.03 9.68 -25.60
CA ALA A 46 0.27 8.42 -26.27
C ALA A 46 1.37 7.63 -25.55
N VAL A 47 2.43 8.29 -25.09
CA VAL A 47 3.54 7.67 -24.35
C VAL A 47 3.07 7.13 -22.99
N VAL A 48 2.28 7.91 -22.25
CA VAL A 48 1.72 7.45 -20.96
C VAL A 48 0.80 6.25 -21.16
N LEU A 49 -0.06 6.26 -22.18
CA LEU A 49 -0.96 5.13 -22.47
C LEU A 49 -0.20 3.89 -22.94
N ASP A 50 0.81 4.02 -23.82
CA ASP A 50 1.66 2.89 -24.23
C ASP A 50 2.39 2.28 -23.03
N THR A 51 2.96 3.13 -22.17
CA THR A 51 3.66 2.68 -20.95
C THR A 51 2.72 1.98 -19.99
N LEU A 52 1.53 2.54 -19.76
CA LEU A 52 0.50 1.95 -18.89
C LEU A 52 0.02 0.60 -19.41
N LEU A 53 -0.23 0.48 -20.72
CA LEU A 53 -0.70 -0.77 -21.32
C LEU A 53 0.36 -1.87 -21.27
N ARG A 54 1.63 -1.52 -21.55
CA ARG A 54 2.72 -2.51 -21.61
C ARG A 54 3.26 -2.87 -20.23
N SER A 55 3.29 -1.92 -19.30
CA SER A 55 3.98 -2.08 -18.03
C SER A 55 3.03 -2.10 -16.82
N GLY A 56 1.81 -1.58 -16.95
CA GLY A 56 0.86 -1.49 -15.85
C GLY A 56 0.03 -2.76 -15.61
N TRP A 57 -0.03 -3.68 -16.59
CA TRP A 57 -0.88 -4.86 -16.48
C TRP A 57 -0.52 -5.82 -15.32
N PRO A 58 0.76 -6.08 -14.96
CA PRO A 58 1.07 -6.99 -13.85
C PRO A 58 0.56 -6.43 -12.53
N ALA A 59 0.73 -5.12 -12.32
CA ALA A 59 0.21 -4.40 -11.16
C ALA A 59 -1.33 -4.45 -11.10
N ALA A 60 -2.01 -4.20 -12.22
CA ALA A 60 -3.47 -4.27 -12.30
C ALA A 60 -3.99 -5.67 -11.94
N VAL A 61 -3.38 -6.70 -12.51
CA VAL A 61 -3.70 -8.10 -12.25
C VAL A 61 -3.46 -8.48 -10.78
N PHE A 62 -2.35 -8.03 -10.20
CA PHE A 62 -2.05 -8.21 -8.78
C PHE A 62 -3.12 -7.57 -7.86
N LEU A 63 -3.51 -6.32 -8.14
CA LEU A 63 -4.52 -5.60 -7.35
C LEU A 63 -5.92 -6.22 -7.50
N ILE A 64 -6.27 -6.73 -8.69
CA ILE A 64 -7.51 -7.49 -8.90
C ILE A 64 -7.46 -8.81 -8.11
N ALA A 65 -6.34 -9.51 -8.16
CA ALA A 65 -6.13 -10.72 -7.38
C ALA A 65 -6.20 -10.45 -5.87
N ALA A 66 -5.74 -9.29 -5.39
CA ALA A 66 -5.88 -8.89 -3.98
C ALA A 66 -7.35 -8.84 -3.56
N TRP A 67 -8.23 -8.23 -4.36
CA TRP A 67 -9.67 -8.22 -4.04
C TRP A 67 -10.27 -9.63 -3.99
N GLY A 68 -9.92 -10.47 -4.96
CA GLY A 68 -10.45 -11.82 -5.06
C GLY A 68 -9.90 -12.79 -4.00
N THR A 69 -8.63 -12.63 -3.61
CA THR A 69 -7.98 -13.37 -2.51
C THR A 69 -8.73 -13.13 -1.20
N GLY A 70 -9.04 -11.87 -0.89
CA GLY A 70 -9.83 -11.54 0.30
C GLY A 70 -11.26 -12.10 0.26
N ALA A 71 -11.76 -12.50 -0.92
CA ALA A 71 -13.09 -13.05 -1.09
C ALA A 71 -13.19 -14.56 -0.74
N TRP A 72 -12.06 -15.29 -0.72
CA TRP A 72 -12.02 -16.68 -0.27
C TRP A 72 -12.43 -16.82 1.19
N PHE A 73 -11.90 -15.95 2.04
CA PHE A 73 -12.04 -16.03 3.50
C PHE A 73 -13.28 -15.30 4.05
N GLY A 74 -14.29 -15.11 3.20
CA GLY A 74 -15.53 -14.39 3.52
C GLY A 74 -16.61 -15.21 4.24
N GLY A 75 -16.25 -16.06 5.20
CA GLY A 75 -17.18 -16.88 5.99
C GLY A 75 -18.11 -16.05 6.89
N GLY A 76 -19.39 -16.44 6.92
CA GLY A 76 -20.47 -15.91 7.77
C GLY A 76 -20.97 -14.49 7.44
N GLU A 77 -20.06 -13.53 7.32
CA GLU A 77 -20.40 -12.12 7.19
C GLU A 77 -19.39 -11.37 6.32
N ARG A 78 -19.73 -11.22 5.04
CA ARG A 78 -18.88 -10.61 4.00
C ARG A 78 -18.21 -9.32 4.51
N PRO A 79 -16.85 -9.28 4.61
CA PRO A 79 -16.15 -8.03 4.80
C PRO A 79 -16.58 -7.05 3.71
N GLY A 80 -16.79 -5.77 4.07
CA GLY A 80 -17.09 -4.74 3.08
C GLY A 80 -16.01 -4.69 1.99
N GLY A 81 -16.36 -4.28 0.77
CA GLY A 81 -15.45 -4.27 -0.39
C GLY A 81 -14.01 -3.79 -0.10
N PRO A 82 -13.82 -2.65 0.59
CA PRO A 82 -12.48 -2.14 0.92
C PRO A 82 -11.71 -3.00 1.94
N VAL A 83 -12.34 -3.41 3.04
CA VAL A 83 -11.67 -4.27 4.05
C VAL A 83 -11.30 -5.62 3.44
N ARG A 84 -12.15 -6.16 2.57
CA ARG A 84 -11.85 -7.37 1.80
C ARG A 84 -10.60 -7.19 0.94
N PHE A 85 -10.53 -6.08 0.19
CA PHE A 85 -9.37 -5.75 -0.63
C PHE A 85 -8.10 -5.66 0.22
N CYS A 86 -8.12 -4.89 1.32
CA CYS A 86 -6.96 -4.77 2.22
C CYS A 86 -6.51 -6.12 2.78
N PHE A 87 -7.46 -6.98 3.18
CA PHE A 87 -7.13 -8.31 3.69
C PHE A 87 -6.50 -9.21 2.63
N GLY A 88 -7.07 -9.22 1.42
CA GLY A 88 -6.48 -10.01 0.34
C GLY A 88 -5.16 -9.44 -0.18
N LEU A 89 -4.98 -8.12 -0.14
CA LEU A 89 -3.68 -7.48 -0.39
C LEU A 89 -2.65 -7.95 0.65
N ALA A 90 -2.99 -7.90 1.94
CA ALA A 90 -2.13 -8.37 3.01
C ALA A 90 -1.72 -9.84 2.85
N LEU A 91 -2.68 -10.70 2.47
CA LEU A 91 -2.41 -12.12 2.20
C LEU A 91 -1.50 -12.32 0.99
N LEU A 92 -1.68 -11.57 -0.10
CA LEU A 92 -0.82 -11.68 -1.28
C LEU A 92 0.61 -11.18 -1.00
N LEU A 93 0.75 -10.08 -0.27
CA LEU A 93 2.07 -9.58 0.16
C LEU A 93 2.78 -10.61 1.03
N MET A 94 2.08 -11.18 2.03
CA MET A 94 2.62 -12.23 2.90
C MET A 94 3.01 -13.47 2.10
N ALA A 95 2.12 -13.95 1.22
CA ALA A 95 2.36 -15.15 0.43
C ALA A 95 3.53 -14.98 -0.53
N GLY A 96 3.60 -13.84 -1.23
CA GLY A 96 4.73 -13.51 -2.11
C GLY A 96 6.05 -13.46 -1.35
N ALA A 97 6.09 -12.79 -0.20
CA ALA A 97 7.28 -12.73 0.64
C ALA A 97 7.71 -14.12 1.15
N LEU A 98 6.78 -14.92 1.68
CA LEU A 98 7.06 -16.28 2.17
C LEU A 98 7.58 -17.19 1.06
N MET A 99 6.94 -17.17 -0.10
CA MET A 99 7.36 -17.98 -1.25
C MET A 99 8.74 -17.55 -1.76
N GLY A 100 9.02 -16.25 -1.74
CA GLY A 100 10.35 -15.72 -2.02
C GLY A 100 11.40 -16.21 -1.01
N MET A 101 11.10 -16.16 0.29
CA MET A 101 12.01 -16.61 1.35
C MET A 101 12.32 -18.11 1.24
N LEU A 102 11.31 -18.90 0.86
CA LEU A 102 11.43 -20.35 0.63
C LEU A 102 12.11 -20.69 -0.71
N GLY A 103 12.35 -19.70 -1.59
CA GLY A 103 12.96 -19.92 -2.91
C GLY A 103 12.06 -20.68 -3.88
N VAL A 104 10.74 -20.66 -3.66
CA VAL A 104 9.75 -21.32 -4.53
C VAL A 104 9.06 -20.35 -5.47
N LEU A 105 9.38 -19.05 -5.39
CA LEU A 105 8.79 -18.04 -6.23
C LEU A 105 9.36 -18.12 -7.65
N SER A 106 8.47 -18.32 -8.62
CA SER A 106 8.75 -18.50 -10.03
C SER A 106 7.60 -17.93 -10.85
N THR A 107 7.75 -17.88 -12.18
CA THR A 107 6.66 -17.51 -13.10
C THR A 107 5.39 -18.33 -12.85
N ALA A 108 5.52 -19.66 -12.70
CA ALA A 108 4.38 -20.55 -12.47
C ALA A 108 3.67 -20.25 -11.16
N THR A 109 4.41 -20.09 -10.07
CA THR A 109 3.82 -19.87 -8.75
C THR A 109 3.28 -18.44 -8.58
N ALA A 110 3.89 -17.45 -9.23
CA ALA A 110 3.36 -16.07 -9.28
C ALA A 110 2.00 -16.03 -10.01
N TRP A 111 1.89 -16.67 -11.17
CA TRP A 111 0.61 -16.83 -11.86
C TRP A 111 -0.39 -17.64 -11.03
N GLY A 112 0.05 -18.70 -10.35
CA GLY A 112 -0.79 -19.48 -9.44
C GLY A 112 -1.46 -18.63 -8.35
N LEU A 113 -0.70 -17.75 -7.68
CA LEU A 113 -1.21 -16.83 -6.66
C LEU A 113 -2.28 -15.89 -7.24
N VAL A 114 -1.96 -15.27 -8.38
CA VAL A 114 -2.84 -14.31 -9.05
C VAL A 114 -4.14 -14.98 -9.53
N LEU A 115 -4.03 -16.14 -10.18
CA LEU A 115 -5.16 -16.89 -10.72
C LEU A 115 -6.06 -17.41 -9.59
N ALA A 116 -5.48 -17.86 -8.48
CA ALA A 116 -6.24 -18.22 -7.28
C ALA A 116 -7.03 -17.01 -6.75
N GLY A 117 -6.40 -15.83 -6.70
CA GLY A 117 -7.08 -14.58 -6.37
C GLY A 117 -8.23 -14.27 -7.32
N ALA A 118 -7.98 -14.28 -8.63
CA ALA A 118 -8.99 -14.03 -9.66
C ALA A 118 -10.19 -15.00 -9.56
N ALA A 119 -9.94 -16.29 -9.34
CA ALA A 119 -10.98 -17.29 -9.13
C ALA A 119 -11.86 -16.98 -7.91
N GLY A 120 -11.25 -16.51 -6.81
CA GLY A 120 -11.98 -16.05 -5.62
C GLY A 120 -12.88 -14.84 -5.93
N GLY A 121 -12.40 -13.94 -6.77
CA GLY A 121 -13.15 -12.80 -7.27
C GLY A 121 -14.37 -13.21 -8.09
N VAL A 122 -14.19 -14.11 -9.07
CA VAL A 122 -15.28 -14.65 -9.90
C VAL A 122 -16.32 -15.35 -9.03
N ARG A 123 -15.90 -16.20 -8.10
CA ARG A 123 -16.79 -16.88 -7.14
C ARG A 123 -17.63 -15.87 -6.36
N ALA A 124 -16.99 -14.81 -5.86
CA ALA A 124 -17.66 -13.79 -5.08
C ALA A 124 -18.67 -12.96 -5.90
N LEU A 125 -18.36 -12.67 -7.16
CA LEU A 125 -19.28 -11.99 -8.07
C LEU A 125 -20.51 -12.87 -8.34
N ARG A 126 -20.31 -14.15 -8.68
CA ARG A 126 -21.39 -15.12 -8.88
C ARG A 126 -22.30 -15.23 -7.66
N GLY A 127 -21.72 -15.38 -6.47
CA GLY A 127 -22.46 -15.44 -5.20
C GLY A 127 -23.11 -14.12 -4.75
N SER A 128 -22.89 -13.01 -5.46
CA SER A 128 -23.48 -11.69 -5.14
C SER A 128 -24.56 -11.25 -6.13
N GLY A 129 -24.99 -12.14 -7.03
CA GLY A 129 -25.88 -11.78 -8.15
C GLY A 129 -25.23 -10.77 -9.09
N GLY A 130 -23.89 -10.85 -9.25
CA GLY A 130 -23.12 -10.01 -10.16
C GLY A 130 -22.95 -8.55 -9.73
N LYS A 131 -23.31 -8.15 -8.51
CA LYS A 131 -23.18 -6.75 -8.05
C LYS A 131 -21.83 -6.49 -7.36
N PRO A 132 -20.90 -5.73 -7.98
CA PRO A 132 -19.60 -5.47 -7.37
C PRO A 132 -19.76 -4.61 -6.11
N THR A 133 -19.09 -5.00 -5.02
CA THR A 133 -19.01 -4.24 -3.75
C THR A 133 -17.91 -3.18 -3.75
N LEU A 134 -17.15 -3.06 -4.86
CA LEU A 134 -15.99 -2.19 -5.06
C LEU A 134 -16.31 -0.73 -5.36
N ARG A 135 -17.56 -0.30 -5.23
CA ARG A 135 -17.98 1.03 -5.72
C ARG A 135 -17.26 2.15 -4.94
N PRO A 136 -16.52 3.06 -5.58
CA PRO A 136 -16.04 4.24 -4.89
C PRO A 136 -17.22 5.16 -4.50
N PRO A 137 -17.08 5.99 -3.46
CA PRO A 137 -18.02 7.09 -3.24
C PRO A 137 -18.04 8.00 -4.49
N GLY A 138 -19.22 8.32 -5.04
CA GLY A 138 -19.30 8.98 -6.36
C GLY A 138 -18.53 10.30 -6.46
N GLY A 139 -18.53 11.12 -5.40
CA GLY A 139 -17.74 12.36 -5.38
C GLY A 139 -16.23 12.15 -5.26
N TRP A 140 -15.77 11.01 -4.75
CA TRP A 140 -14.33 10.75 -4.57
C TRP A 140 -13.60 10.64 -5.92
N LEU A 141 -14.22 10.01 -6.92
CA LEU A 141 -13.61 9.88 -8.25
C LEU A 141 -13.31 11.24 -8.88
N TRP A 142 -14.22 12.20 -8.72
CA TRP A 142 -14.03 13.55 -9.27
C TRP A 142 -13.00 14.35 -8.48
N VAL A 143 -13.03 14.30 -7.15
CA VAL A 143 -12.04 15.01 -6.31
C VAL A 143 -10.63 14.43 -6.50
N SER A 144 -10.51 13.13 -6.76
CA SER A 144 -9.21 12.46 -6.94
C SER A 144 -8.63 12.59 -8.35
N LEU A 145 -9.39 13.15 -9.29
CA LEU A 145 -9.04 13.14 -10.72
C LEU A 145 -7.65 13.76 -11.00
N PRO A 146 -7.28 14.94 -10.45
CA PRO A 146 -5.97 15.53 -10.72
C PRO A 146 -4.81 14.68 -10.19
N GLY A 147 -4.92 14.20 -8.95
CA GLY A 147 -3.92 13.31 -8.35
C GLY A 147 -3.78 11.99 -9.08
N ILE A 148 -4.87 11.38 -9.57
CA ILE A 148 -4.81 10.16 -10.39
C ILE A 148 -4.10 10.45 -11.73
N ALA A 149 -4.40 11.56 -12.38
CA ALA A 149 -3.74 11.94 -13.63
C ALA A 149 -2.22 12.12 -13.42
N LEU A 150 -1.83 12.87 -12.39
CA LEU A 150 -0.42 13.08 -12.05
C LEU A 150 0.29 11.78 -11.67
N LEU A 151 -0.35 10.92 -10.87
CA LEU A 151 0.18 9.60 -10.51
C LEU A 151 0.44 8.73 -11.75
N LEU A 152 -0.52 8.66 -12.68
CA LEU A 152 -0.35 7.87 -13.91
C LEU A 152 0.76 8.43 -14.78
N THR A 153 0.82 9.75 -14.97
CA THR A 153 1.88 10.39 -15.74
C THR A 153 3.25 10.17 -15.10
N ALA A 154 3.39 10.43 -13.80
CA ALA A 154 4.66 10.29 -13.10
C ALA A 154 5.12 8.84 -12.97
N ALA A 155 4.21 7.89 -12.72
CA ALA A 155 4.53 6.45 -12.72
C ALA A 155 4.90 5.91 -14.12
N SER A 156 4.66 6.70 -15.17
CA SER A 156 5.13 6.41 -16.53
C SER A 156 6.52 7.00 -16.83
N SER A 157 7.14 7.70 -15.88
CA SER A 157 8.51 8.20 -15.97
C SER A 157 9.48 7.27 -15.22
N PRO A 158 10.61 6.89 -15.81
CA PRO A 158 11.63 6.10 -15.11
C PRO A 158 12.10 6.80 -13.82
N PRO A 159 12.45 6.03 -12.77
CA PRO A 159 13.10 6.59 -11.58
C PRO A 159 14.40 7.30 -11.99
N GLY A 160 14.75 8.38 -11.29
CA GLY A 160 15.87 9.27 -11.63
C GLY A 160 15.49 10.51 -12.45
N VAL A 161 14.35 10.49 -13.14
CA VAL A 161 13.93 11.62 -14.01
C VAL A 161 13.17 12.70 -13.24
N LEU A 162 12.26 12.27 -12.36
CA LEU A 162 11.41 13.16 -11.57
C LEU A 162 11.87 13.20 -10.11
N TRP A 163 11.31 14.16 -9.36
CA TRP A 163 11.37 14.22 -7.90
C TRP A 163 12.78 14.46 -7.34
N SER A 164 13.34 15.64 -7.64
CA SER A 164 14.59 16.10 -7.01
C SER A 164 14.51 16.17 -5.48
N SER A 165 13.31 16.34 -4.92
CA SER A 165 13.05 16.25 -3.48
C SER A 165 13.41 14.89 -2.86
N GLU A 166 13.44 13.83 -3.68
CA GLU A 166 13.84 12.47 -3.29
C GLU A 166 15.23 12.11 -3.85
N TYR A 167 16.05 13.11 -4.18
CA TYR A 167 17.35 12.92 -4.84
C TYR A 167 17.25 12.06 -6.11
N GLY A 168 16.17 12.23 -6.87
CA GLY A 168 15.88 11.41 -8.06
C GLY A 168 15.35 10.00 -7.75
N GLY A 169 14.88 9.75 -6.52
CA GLY A 169 14.48 8.42 -6.08
C GLY A 169 15.65 7.57 -5.62
N TYR A 170 16.56 8.15 -4.83
CA TYR A 170 17.74 7.46 -4.31
C TYR A 170 17.38 6.14 -3.61
N ASP A 171 16.40 6.15 -2.71
CA ASP A 171 15.93 4.94 -2.00
C ASP A 171 15.34 3.90 -2.96
N VAL A 172 14.62 4.38 -3.98
CA VAL A 172 14.03 3.54 -5.02
C VAL A 172 15.11 2.76 -5.77
N LEU A 173 16.17 3.46 -6.17
CA LEU A 173 17.27 2.88 -6.93
C LEU A 173 18.26 2.10 -6.05
N SER A 174 18.45 2.50 -4.79
CA SER A 174 19.45 1.88 -3.91
C SER A 174 18.95 0.59 -3.25
N TYR A 175 17.65 0.45 -2.97
CA TYR A 175 17.15 -0.79 -2.37
C TYR A 175 15.73 -1.20 -2.77
N HIS A 176 14.79 -0.29 -3.05
CA HIS A 176 13.42 -0.76 -3.35
C HIS A 176 13.27 -1.46 -4.71
N LEU A 177 14.11 -1.13 -5.71
CA LEU A 177 14.18 -1.85 -7.00
C LEU A 177 15.43 -2.72 -7.12
N GLU A 178 16.54 -2.32 -6.50
CA GLU A 178 17.77 -3.12 -6.55
C GLU A 178 17.59 -4.49 -5.90
N LEU A 179 16.97 -4.54 -4.72
CA LEU A 179 16.74 -5.81 -4.03
C LEU A 179 15.78 -6.72 -4.82
N PRO A 180 14.61 -6.25 -5.31
CA PRO A 180 13.79 -7.07 -6.19
C PRO A 180 14.48 -7.55 -7.46
N LYS A 181 15.36 -6.75 -8.06
CA LYS A 181 16.15 -7.14 -9.24
C LYS A 181 17.08 -8.30 -8.89
N GLU A 182 17.84 -8.18 -7.80
CA GLU A 182 18.72 -9.26 -7.32
C GLU A 182 17.92 -10.52 -6.92
N TRP A 183 16.80 -10.35 -6.23
CA TRP A 183 15.95 -11.47 -5.81
C TRP A 183 15.33 -12.23 -6.99
N LEU A 184 14.92 -11.50 -8.04
CA LEU A 184 14.41 -12.08 -9.27
C LEU A 184 15.49 -12.92 -9.97
N ALA A 185 16.71 -12.39 -10.05
CA ALA A 185 17.86 -13.08 -10.63
C ALA A 185 18.28 -14.32 -9.79
N ASN A 186 18.22 -14.21 -8.47
CA ASN A 186 18.62 -15.26 -7.53
C ASN A 186 17.54 -16.33 -7.28
N GLY A 187 16.31 -16.11 -7.77
CA GLY A 187 15.19 -17.04 -7.55
C GLY A 187 14.62 -17.03 -6.12
N ASN A 188 15.03 -16.09 -5.27
CA ASN A 188 14.62 -16.04 -3.85
C ASN A 188 14.76 -14.63 -3.27
N THR A 189 14.03 -14.35 -2.18
CA THR A 189 14.03 -13.04 -1.49
C THR A 189 14.85 -13.04 -0.20
N ARG A 190 15.97 -13.80 -0.18
CA ARG A 190 16.85 -13.82 1.00
C ARG A 190 17.61 -12.49 1.13
N PRO A 191 17.88 -12.05 2.37
CA PRO A 191 18.75 -10.91 2.62
C PRO A 191 20.13 -11.08 1.99
N VAL A 192 20.70 -9.98 1.52
CA VAL A 192 22.04 -9.90 0.95
C VAL A 192 22.93 -9.03 1.86
N LEU A 193 24.17 -9.45 2.07
CA LEU A 193 25.05 -8.82 3.08
C LEU A 193 25.53 -7.43 2.67
N HIS A 194 25.62 -7.13 1.37
CA HIS A 194 26.09 -5.82 0.89
C HIS A 194 25.03 -4.72 0.98
N ASN A 195 23.76 -5.07 1.25
CA ASN A 195 22.68 -4.10 1.35
C ASN A 195 21.84 -4.37 2.60
N VAL A 196 22.04 -3.54 3.63
CA VAL A 196 21.35 -3.67 4.92
C VAL A 196 19.83 -3.63 4.81
N TYR A 197 19.29 -2.88 3.85
CA TYR A 197 17.85 -2.74 3.69
C TYR A 197 17.19 -4.07 3.29
N SER A 198 17.96 -5.06 2.81
CA SER A 198 17.48 -6.43 2.56
C SER A 198 17.08 -7.19 3.85
N PHE A 199 17.57 -6.73 5.00
CA PHE A 199 17.17 -7.26 6.31
C PHE A 199 15.91 -6.58 6.87
N LEU A 200 15.42 -5.50 6.27
CA LEU A 200 14.07 -5.00 6.55
C LEU A 200 13.02 -6.05 6.09
N PRO A 201 11.76 -5.93 6.54
CA PRO A 201 10.77 -6.97 6.27
C PRO A 201 10.51 -7.20 4.76
N GLY A 202 10.47 -6.14 3.95
CA GLY A 202 10.56 -6.23 2.49
C GLY A 202 9.34 -6.81 1.76
N TRP A 203 8.11 -6.72 2.32
CA TRP A 203 6.96 -7.39 1.72
C TRP A 203 6.42 -6.73 0.45
N VAL A 204 6.52 -5.41 0.32
CA VAL A 204 6.15 -4.72 -0.94
C VAL A 204 7.21 -4.95 -2.00
N GLU A 205 8.48 -4.95 -1.62
CA GLU A 205 9.62 -5.24 -2.47
C GLU A 205 9.56 -6.69 -2.98
N SER A 206 9.16 -7.64 -2.14
CA SER A 206 8.86 -9.02 -2.56
C SER A 206 7.73 -9.08 -3.61
N ALA A 207 6.74 -8.18 -3.50
CA ALA A 207 5.70 -8.07 -4.50
C ALA A 207 6.24 -7.47 -5.82
N TYR A 208 7.20 -6.55 -5.78
CA TYR A 208 7.88 -6.06 -6.99
C TYR A 208 8.66 -7.16 -7.71
N ALA A 209 9.35 -8.03 -6.96
CA ALA A 209 9.97 -9.21 -7.55
C ALA A 209 8.91 -10.14 -8.19
N LEU A 210 7.78 -10.36 -7.49
CA LEU A 210 6.62 -11.10 -8.01
C LEU A 210 6.10 -10.54 -9.36
N LEU A 211 6.03 -9.21 -9.52
CA LEU A 211 5.65 -8.60 -10.80
C LEU A 211 6.66 -8.94 -11.91
N GLY A 212 7.95 -8.98 -11.59
CA GLY A 212 9.00 -9.44 -12.52
C GLY A 212 8.76 -10.86 -13.01
N TRP A 213 8.41 -11.79 -12.11
CA TRP A 213 8.03 -13.16 -12.50
C TRP A 213 6.74 -13.23 -13.31
N LEU A 214 5.72 -12.42 -12.99
CA LEU A 214 4.51 -12.33 -13.82
C LEU A 214 4.84 -11.86 -15.25
N ALA A 215 5.80 -10.94 -15.39
CA ALA A 215 6.27 -10.40 -16.66
C ALA A 215 7.31 -11.29 -17.38
N GLY A 216 7.52 -12.52 -16.94
CA GLY A 216 8.36 -13.52 -17.62
C GLY A 216 9.62 -13.94 -16.85
N GLY A 217 9.92 -13.34 -15.70
CA GLY A 217 11.09 -13.67 -14.88
C GLY A 217 12.42 -13.15 -15.45
N GLY A 218 13.53 -13.47 -14.80
CA GLY A 218 14.87 -13.06 -15.24
C GLY A 218 15.28 -11.70 -14.66
N ASP A 219 15.43 -10.69 -15.51
CA ASP A 219 15.87 -9.35 -15.09
C ASP A 219 14.69 -8.36 -15.05
N LEU A 220 14.67 -7.51 -14.01
CA LEU A 220 13.70 -6.43 -13.84
C LEU A 220 13.98 -5.24 -14.78
N LEU A 221 15.20 -5.12 -15.30
CA LEU A 221 15.57 -4.12 -16.31
C LEU A 221 15.28 -4.54 -17.75
N ALA A 222 14.82 -5.78 -17.97
CA ALA A 222 14.48 -6.25 -19.30
C ALA A 222 13.32 -5.46 -19.95
N ASP A 223 13.15 -5.65 -21.25
CA ASP A 223 12.16 -4.95 -22.07
C ASP A 223 12.31 -3.42 -22.05
N GLY A 224 13.56 -2.94 -21.98
CA GLY A 224 13.88 -1.50 -21.92
C GLY A 224 13.45 -0.86 -20.60
N GLY A 225 13.54 -1.60 -19.49
CA GLY A 225 13.11 -1.15 -18.16
C GLY A 225 11.61 -1.17 -17.94
N ARG A 226 10.80 -1.73 -18.84
CA ARG A 226 9.33 -1.75 -18.67
C ARG A 226 8.87 -2.56 -17.46
N ARG A 227 9.59 -3.62 -17.10
CA ARG A 227 9.20 -4.48 -15.96
C ARG A 227 9.36 -3.77 -14.62
N LEU A 228 10.38 -2.93 -14.45
CA LEU A 228 10.54 -2.10 -13.25
C LEU A 228 9.37 -1.10 -13.11
N MET A 229 8.84 -0.59 -14.21
CA MET A 229 7.71 0.35 -14.21
C MET A 229 6.44 -0.29 -13.64
N SER A 230 6.30 -1.62 -13.72
CA SER A 230 5.21 -2.33 -13.04
C SER A 230 5.21 -2.11 -11.52
N ALA A 231 6.37 -1.95 -10.89
CA ALA A 231 6.47 -1.65 -9.46
C ALA A 231 5.91 -0.26 -9.13
N ALA A 232 6.24 0.75 -9.94
CA ALA A 232 5.68 2.10 -9.82
C ALA A 232 4.15 2.09 -10.00
N TYR A 233 3.63 1.37 -11.00
CA TYR A 233 2.17 1.25 -11.18
C TYR A 233 1.48 0.48 -10.05
N LEU A 234 2.12 -0.51 -9.44
CA LEU A 234 1.57 -1.19 -8.26
C LEU A 234 1.43 -0.22 -7.10
N HIS A 235 2.45 0.61 -6.85
CA HIS A 235 2.41 1.61 -5.79
C HIS A 235 1.41 2.74 -6.08
N ALA A 236 1.31 3.19 -7.33
CA ALA A 236 0.29 4.14 -7.76
C ALA A 236 -1.12 3.57 -7.54
N GLY A 237 -1.32 2.29 -7.84
CA GLY A 237 -2.56 1.58 -7.55
C GLY A 237 -2.85 1.47 -6.05
N MET A 238 -1.83 1.24 -5.20
CA MET A 238 -1.96 1.27 -3.74
C MET A 238 -2.31 2.68 -3.22
N THR A 239 -1.83 3.74 -3.87
CA THR A 239 -2.17 5.14 -3.57
C THR A 239 -3.66 5.41 -3.83
N VAL A 240 -4.13 5.02 -5.01
CA VAL A 240 -5.56 5.13 -5.38
C VAL A 240 -6.43 4.28 -4.43
N ALA A 241 -5.98 3.07 -4.09
CA ALA A 241 -6.67 2.21 -3.13
C ALA A 241 -6.69 2.83 -1.72
N SER A 242 -5.61 3.48 -1.29
CA SER A 242 -5.53 4.22 -0.02
C SER A 242 -6.59 5.31 0.04
N GLY A 243 -6.69 6.15 -1.00
CA GLY A 243 -7.74 7.17 -1.10
C GLY A 243 -9.14 6.59 -1.01
N TRP A 244 -9.39 5.47 -1.71
CA TRP A 244 -10.67 4.78 -1.64
C TRP A 244 -11.00 4.24 -0.24
N VAL A 245 -10.05 3.60 0.43
CA VAL A 245 -10.23 3.04 1.79
C VAL A 245 -10.41 4.16 2.81
N VAL A 246 -9.62 5.23 2.73
CA VAL A 246 -9.75 6.43 3.59
C VAL A 246 -11.09 7.13 3.37
N ALA A 247 -11.56 7.26 2.12
CA ALA A 247 -12.89 7.80 1.84
C ALA A 247 -13.99 7.00 2.56
N ARG A 248 -13.82 5.67 2.64
CA ARG A 248 -14.76 4.78 3.33
C ARG A 248 -14.63 4.86 4.84
N LEU A 249 -13.41 4.97 5.38
CA LEU A 249 -13.15 5.20 6.80
C LEU A 249 -13.75 6.53 7.26
N ALA A 250 -13.46 7.63 6.57
CA ALA A 250 -14.01 8.95 6.87
C ALA A 250 -15.54 8.97 6.83
N ARG A 251 -16.16 8.31 5.84
CA ARG A 251 -17.64 8.13 5.83
C ARG A 251 -18.17 7.42 7.07
N ARG A 252 -17.46 6.40 7.56
CA ARG A 252 -17.86 5.63 8.74
C ARG A 252 -17.74 6.46 10.01
N LEU A 253 -16.62 7.15 10.18
CA LEU A 253 -16.38 8.04 11.32
C LEU A 253 -17.34 9.22 11.33
N ALA A 254 -17.55 9.87 10.18
CA ALA A 254 -18.53 10.93 10.00
C ALA A 254 -19.96 10.46 10.36
N ALA A 255 -20.33 9.24 9.95
CA ALA A 255 -21.62 8.65 10.33
C ALA A 255 -21.73 8.34 11.84
N ALA A 256 -20.63 7.96 12.49
CA ALA A 256 -20.61 7.75 13.94
C ALA A 256 -20.70 9.08 14.71
N ALA A 257 -20.16 10.16 14.15
CA ALA A 257 -20.20 11.52 14.70
C ALA A 257 -21.48 12.30 14.34
N GLY A 258 -22.48 11.68 13.69
CA GLY A 258 -23.74 12.36 13.33
C GLY A 258 -23.63 13.36 12.17
N VAL A 259 -22.53 13.36 11.41
CA VAL A 259 -22.32 14.30 10.29
C VAL A 259 -23.28 13.97 9.14
N ARG A 260 -24.19 14.90 8.84
CA ARG A 260 -25.22 14.76 7.79
C ARG A 260 -24.63 14.53 6.39
N ARG A 261 -23.60 15.29 5.99
CA ARG A 261 -22.96 15.20 4.67
C ARG A 261 -21.77 14.22 4.63
N ARG A 262 -21.91 13.06 5.29
CA ARG A 262 -20.88 12.00 5.36
C ARG A 262 -20.25 11.62 4.01
N GLY A 263 -21.03 11.61 2.93
CA GLY A 263 -20.53 11.29 1.58
C GLY A 263 -19.48 12.27 1.07
N ILE A 264 -19.67 13.57 1.34
CA ILE A 264 -18.72 14.64 0.98
C ILE A 264 -17.47 14.54 1.86
N ALA A 265 -17.64 14.33 3.18
CA ALA A 265 -16.51 14.14 4.09
C ALA A 265 -15.60 12.99 3.63
N GLY A 266 -16.19 11.88 3.17
CA GLY A 266 -15.46 10.79 2.54
C GLY A 266 -14.73 11.17 1.26
N ALA A 267 -15.43 11.85 0.35
CA ALA A 267 -14.86 12.27 -0.94
C ALA A 267 -13.66 13.21 -0.74
N ILE A 268 -13.78 14.18 0.18
CA ILE A 268 -12.69 15.10 0.54
C ILE A 268 -11.54 14.32 1.18
N ALA A 269 -11.80 13.53 2.23
CA ALA A 269 -10.72 12.82 2.92
C ALA A 269 -9.93 11.87 2.01
N GLY A 270 -10.61 11.07 1.19
CA GLY A 270 -9.93 10.19 0.25
C GLY A 270 -9.31 10.92 -0.94
N GLY A 271 -9.88 12.07 -1.33
CA GLY A 271 -9.32 12.93 -2.35
C GLY A 271 -8.04 13.62 -1.86
N LEU A 272 -8.02 14.09 -0.61
CA LEU A 272 -6.81 14.65 0.01
C LEU A 272 -5.66 13.65 -0.06
N VAL A 273 -5.87 12.39 0.31
CA VAL A 273 -4.82 11.35 0.22
C VAL A 273 -4.22 11.26 -1.19
N VAL A 274 -5.04 11.28 -2.23
CA VAL A 274 -4.57 11.09 -3.62
C VAL A 274 -3.98 12.37 -4.22
N ASN A 275 -4.41 13.55 -3.76
CA ASN A 275 -3.94 14.84 -4.26
C ASN A 275 -2.85 15.47 -3.38
N THR A 276 -2.53 14.91 -2.21
CA THR A 276 -1.40 15.38 -1.40
C THR A 276 -0.12 15.21 -2.21
N PRO A 277 0.66 16.29 -2.47
CA PRO A 277 1.86 16.21 -3.31
C PRO A 277 2.81 15.10 -2.90
N TRP A 278 3.06 14.95 -1.59
CA TRP A 278 3.91 13.87 -1.06
C TRP A 278 3.40 12.47 -1.42
N ALA A 279 2.08 12.24 -1.39
CA ALA A 279 1.49 10.96 -1.79
C ALA A 279 1.64 10.72 -3.30
N VAL A 280 1.66 11.76 -4.13
CA VAL A 280 1.96 11.63 -5.57
C VAL A 280 3.44 11.32 -5.79
N VAL A 281 4.35 11.99 -5.06
CA VAL A 281 5.79 11.74 -5.13
C VAL A 281 6.09 10.28 -4.79
N VAL A 282 5.80 9.85 -3.55
CA VAL A 282 6.12 8.49 -3.13
C VAL A 282 5.23 7.44 -3.82
N GLY A 283 4.00 7.83 -4.19
CA GLY A 283 3.02 6.99 -4.87
C GLY A 283 3.32 6.66 -6.32
N SER A 284 4.13 7.49 -7.00
CA SER A 284 4.46 7.33 -8.42
C SER A 284 5.77 6.59 -8.66
N MET A 285 6.49 6.21 -7.60
CA MET A 285 7.71 5.41 -7.66
C MET A 285 7.55 4.12 -6.86
N ALA A 286 8.51 3.22 -7.00
CA ALA A 286 8.49 1.94 -6.30
C ALA A 286 8.94 2.06 -4.83
N TYR A 287 8.29 2.91 -4.02
CA TYR A 287 8.49 2.99 -2.57
C TYR A 287 7.68 1.89 -1.85
N ASN A 288 7.53 1.95 -0.52
CA ASN A 288 6.64 1.04 0.21
C ASN A 288 5.54 1.74 1.04
N ASP A 289 5.59 3.07 1.13
CA ASP A 289 4.71 3.92 1.94
C ASP A 289 3.22 3.68 1.74
N MET A 290 2.77 3.62 0.48
CA MET A 290 1.35 3.51 0.17
C MET A 290 0.78 2.12 0.45
N GLY A 291 1.64 1.10 0.51
CA GLY A 291 1.30 -0.21 1.06
C GLY A 291 0.97 -0.12 2.55
N ALA A 292 1.77 0.60 3.34
CA ALA A 292 1.50 0.82 4.76
C ALA A 292 0.23 1.66 4.98
N VAL A 293 0.01 2.70 4.15
CA VAL A 293 -1.20 3.55 4.24
C VAL A 293 -2.47 2.75 3.94
N VAL A 294 -2.52 1.97 2.85
CA VAL A 294 -3.74 1.22 2.50
C VAL A 294 -4.08 0.13 3.52
N LEU A 295 -3.07 -0.54 4.07
CA LEU A 295 -3.24 -1.57 5.10
C LEU A 295 -3.65 -0.96 6.44
N GLY A 296 -3.01 0.14 6.84
CA GLY A 296 -3.35 0.88 8.06
C GLY A 296 -4.76 1.46 8.02
N ALA A 297 -5.14 2.11 6.92
CA ALA A 297 -6.50 2.59 6.71
C ALA A 297 -7.51 1.43 6.70
N GLY A 298 -7.11 0.28 6.13
CA GLY A 298 -7.89 -0.97 6.16
C GLY A 298 -8.11 -1.48 7.58
N ALA A 299 -7.08 -1.48 8.42
CA ALA A 299 -7.13 -1.87 9.82
C ALA A 299 -8.06 -0.95 10.63
N MET A 300 -7.93 0.37 10.47
CA MET A 300 -8.82 1.36 11.11
C MET A 300 -10.28 1.19 10.65
N LEU A 301 -10.50 0.92 9.35
CA LEU A 301 -11.84 0.67 8.82
C LEU A 301 -12.44 -0.64 9.35
N ALA A 302 -11.62 -1.68 9.52
CA ALA A 302 -12.02 -2.95 10.13
C ALA A 302 -12.35 -2.79 11.63
N ALA A 303 -11.59 -1.96 12.34
CA ALA A 303 -11.82 -1.61 13.75
C ALA A 303 -13.17 -0.92 13.97
N CYS A 304 -13.60 -0.05 13.03
CA CYS A 304 -14.87 0.67 13.10
C CYS A 304 -16.12 -0.17 12.79
N ARG A 305 -16.02 -1.50 12.66
CA ARG A 305 -17.18 -2.35 12.35
C ARG A 305 -18.14 -2.42 13.55
N ARG A 306 -19.43 -2.11 13.30
CA ARG A 306 -20.53 -2.04 14.29
C ARG A 306 -20.95 -3.36 14.94
N ARG A 307 -20.35 -4.49 14.56
CA ARG A 307 -20.72 -5.78 15.16
C ARG A 307 -19.98 -5.99 16.48
N PRO A 308 -20.61 -6.67 17.46
CA PRO A 308 -20.00 -6.94 18.75
C PRO A 308 -18.60 -7.55 18.59
N GLY A 309 -17.69 -7.15 19.48
CA GLY A 309 -16.25 -7.33 19.37
C GLY A 309 -15.80 -8.77 19.57
N GLY A 310 -15.92 -9.61 18.54
CA GLY A 310 -15.32 -10.94 18.56
C GLY A 310 -13.80 -10.92 18.36
N TRP A 311 -13.13 -11.98 18.80
CA TRP A 311 -11.70 -12.24 18.56
C TRP A 311 -11.32 -12.10 17.08
N ALA A 312 -12.19 -12.49 16.16
CA ALA A 312 -11.97 -12.38 14.71
C ALA A 312 -11.77 -10.92 14.23
N ARG A 313 -12.44 -9.94 14.86
CA ARG A 313 -12.22 -8.52 14.54
C ARG A 313 -10.86 -8.06 15.04
N GLY A 314 -10.49 -8.44 16.26
CA GLY A 314 -9.16 -8.20 16.81
C GLY A 314 -8.06 -8.80 15.91
N ALA A 315 -8.20 -10.08 15.57
CA ALA A 315 -7.28 -10.80 14.70
C ALA A 315 -7.14 -10.14 13.32
N LEU A 316 -8.24 -9.73 12.67
CA LEU A 316 -8.17 -9.02 11.38
C LEU A 316 -7.43 -7.69 11.49
N VAL A 317 -7.72 -6.89 12.51
CA VAL A 317 -7.05 -5.59 12.73
C VAL A 317 -5.56 -5.81 13.00
N GLY A 318 -5.23 -6.72 13.91
CA GLY A 318 -3.85 -7.06 14.26
C GLY A 318 -3.07 -7.63 13.08
N PHE A 319 -3.66 -8.52 12.29
CA PHE A 319 -3.07 -9.04 11.06
C PHE A 319 -2.74 -7.92 10.08
N LEU A 320 -3.71 -7.05 9.74
CA LEU A 320 -3.48 -5.92 8.82
C LEU A 320 -2.39 -4.97 9.33
N VAL A 321 -2.34 -4.70 10.64
CA VAL A 321 -1.27 -3.90 11.24
C VAL A 321 0.08 -4.61 11.16
N GLY A 322 0.14 -5.90 11.47
CA GLY A 322 1.37 -6.70 11.39
C GLY A 322 1.92 -6.74 9.96
N VAL A 323 1.05 -6.96 8.97
CA VAL A 323 1.45 -6.88 7.55
C VAL A 323 1.89 -5.45 7.18
N ALA A 324 1.22 -4.40 7.67
CA ALA A 324 1.66 -3.03 7.46
C ALA A 324 3.05 -2.76 8.07
N CYS A 325 3.38 -3.36 9.22
CA CYS A 325 4.72 -3.30 9.82
C CYS A 325 5.75 -4.02 8.96
N CYS A 326 5.36 -5.12 8.29
CA CYS A 326 6.18 -5.80 7.30
C CYS A 326 6.28 -5.06 5.95
N VAL A 327 5.49 -4.00 5.76
CA VAL A 327 5.71 -3.04 4.67
C VAL A 327 6.65 -1.95 5.14
N LYS A 328 6.37 -1.34 6.31
CA LYS A 328 7.20 -0.29 6.90
C LYS A 328 7.10 -0.40 8.43
N PRO A 329 8.20 -0.69 9.17
CA PRO A 329 8.13 -0.93 10.63
C PRO A 329 7.48 0.21 11.43
N THR A 330 7.61 1.46 10.97
CA THR A 330 6.97 2.62 11.59
C THR A 330 5.44 2.58 11.57
N ALA A 331 4.83 1.73 10.73
CA ALA A 331 3.39 1.49 10.72
C ALA A 331 2.85 0.99 12.06
N LEU A 332 3.68 0.40 12.93
CA LEU A 332 3.26 0.05 14.29
C LEU A 332 2.71 1.28 15.03
N PHE A 333 3.38 2.42 14.89
CA PHE A 333 2.97 3.67 15.53
C PHE A 333 1.88 4.37 14.73
N PHE A 334 2.07 4.55 13.41
CA PHE A 334 1.17 5.35 12.59
C PHE A 334 -0.14 4.63 12.20
N ALA A 335 -0.15 3.30 12.20
CA ALA A 335 -1.34 2.51 11.92
C ALA A 335 -1.81 1.70 13.13
N GLY A 336 -0.88 1.07 13.87
CA GLY A 336 -1.22 0.21 15.00
C GLY A 336 -1.90 0.93 16.15
N VAL A 337 -1.33 2.06 16.61
CA VAL A 337 -1.92 2.88 17.69
C VAL A 337 -3.33 3.38 17.33
N PRO A 338 -3.55 4.12 16.22
CA PRO A 338 -4.89 4.60 15.87
C PRO A 338 -5.88 3.45 15.59
N ALA A 339 -5.45 2.34 14.97
CA ALA A 339 -6.32 1.18 14.78
C ALA A 339 -6.71 0.52 16.12
N GLY A 340 -5.78 0.43 17.07
CA GLY A 340 -6.03 -0.05 18.43
C GLY A 340 -7.00 0.84 19.20
N VAL A 341 -6.81 2.16 19.17
CA VAL A 341 -7.73 3.13 19.79
C VAL A 341 -9.13 3.01 19.21
N LEU A 342 -9.26 2.95 17.88
CA LEU A 342 -10.56 2.74 17.22
C LEU A 342 -11.16 1.37 17.59
N LEU A 343 -10.35 0.32 17.67
CA LEU A 343 -10.81 -1.02 18.02
C LEU A 343 -11.42 -1.03 19.42
N LEU A 344 -10.76 -0.41 20.40
CA LEU A 344 -11.26 -0.29 21.77
C LEU A 344 -12.50 0.61 21.84
N ARG A 345 -12.53 1.73 21.10
CA ARG A 345 -13.67 2.66 21.03
C ARG A 345 -14.95 1.99 20.54
N PHE A 346 -14.83 1.08 19.57
CA PHE A 346 -15.95 0.36 18.96
C PHE A 346 -16.11 -1.08 19.48
N ALA A 347 -15.32 -1.51 20.47
CA ALA A 347 -15.51 -2.75 21.22
C ALA A 347 -16.33 -2.50 22.48
N PRO A 348 -17.21 -3.45 22.87
CA PRO A 348 -17.64 -3.53 24.26
C PRO A 348 -16.42 -3.66 25.17
N TRP A 349 -16.39 -2.92 26.29
CA TRP A 349 -15.27 -2.95 27.23
C TRP A 349 -14.95 -4.37 27.75
N ARG A 350 -15.99 -5.21 27.88
CA ARG A 350 -15.88 -6.62 28.28
C ARG A 350 -15.07 -7.49 27.29
N ASP A 351 -14.94 -7.04 26.04
CA ASP A 351 -14.22 -7.76 25.00
C ASP A 351 -12.79 -7.22 24.78
N TRP A 352 -12.36 -6.17 25.50
CA TRP A 352 -11.05 -5.52 25.28
C TRP A 352 -9.90 -6.53 25.34
N GLY A 353 -9.84 -7.35 26.40
CA GLY A 353 -8.81 -8.40 26.51
C GLY A 353 -8.82 -9.37 25.33
N ARG A 354 -10.00 -9.80 24.87
CA ARG A 354 -10.13 -10.74 23.74
C ARG A 354 -9.69 -10.15 22.42
N VAL A 355 -10.10 -8.91 22.11
CA VAL A 355 -9.75 -8.27 20.83
C VAL A 355 -8.29 -7.85 20.79
N LEU A 356 -7.71 -7.44 21.93
CA LEU A 356 -6.29 -7.12 22.05
C LEU A 356 -5.45 -8.40 21.92
N ALA A 357 -5.76 -9.46 22.68
CA ALA A 357 -5.03 -10.71 22.60
C ALA A 357 -5.06 -11.31 21.19
N ALA A 358 -6.25 -11.40 20.58
CA ALA A 358 -6.38 -11.91 19.21
C ALA A 358 -5.64 -11.03 18.18
N GLY A 359 -5.67 -9.70 18.36
CA GLY A 359 -4.93 -8.77 17.52
C GLY A 359 -3.42 -8.92 17.66
N SER A 360 -2.90 -8.98 18.88
CA SER A 360 -1.47 -9.19 19.16
C SER A 360 -0.98 -10.50 18.57
N VAL A 361 -1.71 -11.61 18.77
CA VAL A 361 -1.34 -12.92 18.20
C VAL A 361 -1.34 -12.87 16.67
N ALA A 362 -2.39 -12.34 16.04
CA ALA A 362 -2.45 -12.26 14.58
C ALA A 362 -1.40 -11.33 13.98
N GLY A 363 -1.09 -10.22 14.65
CA GLY A 363 -0.01 -9.31 14.26
C GLY A 363 1.36 -9.96 14.38
N LEU A 364 1.62 -10.71 15.47
CA LEU A 364 2.84 -11.49 15.64
C LEU A 364 2.99 -12.59 14.60
N ILE A 365 1.91 -13.26 14.20
CA ILE A 365 1.93 -14.23 13.10
C ILE A 365 2.33 -13.56 11.77
N ALA A 366 1.88 -12.33 11.51
CA ALA A 366 2.30 -11.60 10.32
C ALA A 366 3.78 -11.15 10.39
N LEU A 367 4.27 -10.76 11.56
CA LEU A 367 5.65 -10.32 11.77
C LEU A 367 6.66 -11.49 11.84
N SER A 368 6.22 -12.66 12.30
CA SER A 368 7.12 -13.76 12.65
C SER A 368 8.03 -14.23 11.51
N PRO A 369 7.63 -14.27 10.23
CA PRO A 369 8.55 -14.69 9.17
C PRO A 369 9.79 -13.81 9.08
N TRP A 370 9.61 -12.49 9.19
CA TRP A 370 10.71 -11.53 9.20
C TRP A 370 11.58 -11.69 10.45
N LEU A 371 10.95 -11.74 11.62
CA LEU A 371 11.67 -11.83 12.91
C LEU A 371 12.48 -13.13 13.01
N ILE A 372 11.89 -14.25 12.61
CA ILE A 372 12.56 -15.56 12.61
C ILE A 372 13.71 -15.55 11.61
N ARG A 373 13.48 -15.09 10.37
CA ARG A 373 14.54 -14.99 9.34
C ARG A 373 15.73 -14.20 9.86
N ASN A 374 15.49 -13.01 10.40
CA ASN A 374 16.57 -12.15 10.90
C ASN A 374 17.25 -12.75 12.14
N GLY A 375 16.48 -13.33 13.06
CA GLY A 375 17.02 -14.00 14.24
C GLY A 375 17.95 -15.17 13.88
N LEU A 376 17.56 -15.99 12.89
CA LEU A 376 18.39 -17.10 12.41
C LEU A 376 19.65 -16.63 11.69
N MET A 377 19.57 -15.56 10.90
CA MET A 377 20.69 -15.09 10.08
C MET A 377 21.68 -14.19 10.82
N THR A 378 21.22 -13.46 11.83
CA THR A 378 22.01 -12.40 12.48
C THR A 378 22.08 -12.50 14.00
N GLY A 379 21.33 -13.43 14.61
CA GLY A 379 21.11 -13.45 16.06
C GLY A 379 20.16 -12.35 16.56
N ASN A 380 19.83 -11.36 15.73
CA ASN A 380 19.00 -10.22 16.07
C ASN A 380 17.69 -10.22 15.23
N PRO A 381 16.52 -10.50 15.83
CA PRO A 381 15.25 -10.57 15.11
C PRO A 381 14.81 -9.27 14.41
N VAL A 382 15.32 -8.12 14.82
CA VAL A 382 14.96 -6.80 14.28
C VAL A 382 16.14 -6.09 13.62
N PHE A 383 17.21 -6.81 13.28
CA PHE A 383 18.35 -6.28 12.56
C PHE A 383 17.90 -5.48 11.31
N PRO A 384 18.44 -4.27 11.04
CA PRO A 384 19.61 -3.61 11.66
C PRO A 384 19.33 -2.78 12.92
N PHE A 385 18.15 -2.90 13.54
CA PHE A 385 17.83 -2.16 14.76
C PHE A 385 18.28 -2.90 16.01
N ALA A 386 18.36 -2.17 17.14
CA ALA A 386 18.71 -2.72 18.45
C ALA A 386 20.04 -3.50 18.50
N THR A 387 21.02 -3.13 17.67
CA THR A 387 22.33 -3.79 17.58
C THR A 387 23.12 -3.79 18.89
N GLY A 388 22.97 -2.74 19.71
CA GLY A 388 23.59 -2.66 21.03
C GLY A 388 22.98 -3.56 22.11
N VAL A 389 21.83 -4.20 21.85
CA VAL A 389 21.13 -5.06 22.83
C VAL A 389 21.01 -6.50 22.33
N LEU A 390 20.66 -6.68 21.05
CA LEU A 390 20.37 -7.99 20.45
C LEU A 390 21.49 -8.50 19.55
N GLY A 391 22.60 -7.76 19.44
CA GLY A 391 23.75 -8.08 18.60
C GLY A 391 23.73 -7.39 17.22
N SER A 392 24.92 -7.17 16.66
CA SER A 392 25.15 -6.51 15.37
C SER A 392 25.15 -7.46 14.17
N GLY A 393 24.89 -8.75 14.37
CA GLY A 393 24.95 -9.74 13.30
C GLY A 393 26.33 -9.78 12.64
N HIS A 394 26.34 -9.61 11.31
CA HIS A 394 27.58 -9.61 10.51
C HIS A 394 28.31 -8.27 10.50
N TRP A 395 27.74 -7.22 11.12
CA TRP A 395 28.36 -5.91 11.14
C TRP A 395 29.47 -5.78 12.17
N THR A 396 30.52 -5.05 11.80
CA THR A 396 31.50 -4.51 12.73
C THR A 396 30.85 -3.45 13.63
N ALA A 397 31.49 -3.14 14.76
CA ALA A 397 31.03 -2.06 15.65
C ALA A 397 30.94 -0.72 14.91
N GLU A 398 31.91 -0.43 14.04
CA GLU A 398 31.94 0.80 13.23
C GLU A 398 30.74 0.88 12.26
N GLN A 399 30.38 -0.22 11.59
CA GLN A 399 29.22 -0.25 10.70
C GLN A 399 27.91 -0.01 11.46
N ALA A 400 27.78 -0.62 12.65
CA ALA A 400 26.61 -0.41 13.51
C ALA A 400 26.52 1.04 14.00
N GLU A 401 27.64 1.65 14.39
CA GLU A 401 27.71 3.05 14.80
C GLU A 401 27.36 4.01 13.66
N ARG A 402 27.94 3.79 12.46
CA ARG A 402 27.64 4.59 11.26
C ARG A 402 26.17 4.52 10.88
N PHE A 403 25.56 3.34 10.95
CA PHE A 403 24.13 3.19 10.69
C PHE A 403 23.31 3.94 11.75
N ALA A 404 23.65 3.80 13.03
CA ALA A 404 22.96 4.49 14.12
C ALA A 404 23.05 6.02 14.00
N SER A 405 24.22 6.57 13.65
CA SER A 405 24.39 8.01 13.46
C SER A 405 23.57 8.54 12.29
N ALA A 406 23.46 7.78 11.19
CA ALA A 406 22.68 8.16 10.02
C ALA A 406 21.15 8.08 10.26
N HIS A 407 20.69 7.33 11.26
CA HIS A 407 19.27 7.10 11.54
C HIS A 407 18.79 7.69 12.88
N THR A 408 19.60 8.55 13.50
CA THR A 408 19.26 9.21 14.77
C THR A 408 19.07 10.71 14.57
N PHE A 409 17.92 11.23 15.01
CA PHE A 409 17.74 12.68 15.12
C PHE A 409 18.31 13.19 16.44
N HIS A 410 19.30 14.07 16.37
CA HIS A 410 20.00 14.61 17.55
C HIS A 410 19.39 15.89 18.11
N GLY A 411 18.35 16.46 17.48
CA GLY A 411 17.70 17.67 17.97
C GLY A 411 16.83 17.46 19.21
N SER A 412 16.59 18.56 19.92
CA SER A 412 15.78 18.60 21.15
C SER A 412 14.32 18.16 20.92
N LEU A 413 13.58 17.89 22.00
CA LEU A 413 12.13 17.65 21.92
C LEU A 413 11.38 18.82 21.25
N VAL A 414 11.83 20.06 21.48
CA VAL A 414 11.27 21.25 20.83
C VAL A 414 11.53 21.21 19.32
N SER A 415 12.74 20.84 18.91
CA SER A 415 13.10 20.66 17.49
C SER A 415 12.24 19.57 16.85
N ARG A 416 12.03 18.44 17.53
CA ARG A 416 11.15 17.35 17.06
C ARG A 416 9.69 17.81 16.94
N ALA A 417 9.19 18.55 17.92
CA ALA A 417 7.83 19.09 17.89
C ALA A 417 7.67 20.13 16.77
N ARG A 418 8.70 20.97 16.54
CA ARG A 418 8.74 21.92 15.44
C ARG A 418 8.64 21.23 14.08
N LEU A 419 9.36 20.12 13.88
CA LEU A 419 9.31 19.31 12.65
C LEU A 419 7.93 18.71 12.34
N LEU A 420 7.00 18.68 13.30
CA LEU A 420 5.61 18.28 13.02
C LEU A 420 4.83 19.34 12.24
N VAL A 421 5.31 20.59 12.23
CA VAL A 421 4.57 21.75 11.70
C VAL A 421 5.39 22.52 10.66
N LEU A 422 6.70 22.61 10.84
CA LEU A 422 7.61 23.35 9.99
C LEU A 422 8.71 22.43 9.45
N PRO A 423 9.11 22.56 8.18
CA PRO A 423 10.25 21.83 7.64
C PRO A 423 11.55 22.23 8.37
N ASP A 424 12.55 21.35 8.29
CA ASP A 424 13.88 21.65 8.82
C ASP A 424 14.50 22.83 8.07
N GLU A 425 15.13 23.75 8.79
CA GLU A 425 15.74 24.95 8.20
C GLU A 425 17.02 24.61 7.40
N SER A 426 17.61 23.43 7.63
CA SER A 426 18.85 22.99 6.98
C SER A 426 18.67 22.53 5.53
N GLY A 427 17.47 22.60 4.95
CA GLY A 427 17.20 22.23 3.55
C GLY A 427 17.71 23.21 2.49
N ALA A 428 18.55 24.19 2.86
CA ALA A 428 19.08 25.24 1.99
C ALA A 428 20.60 25.16 1.74
N SER A 429 21.23 24.01 1.98
CA SER A 429 22.67 23.80 1.66
C SER A 429 22.86 22.81 0.52
#